data_AF-A0A101VCT9-F1
#
_entry.id   AF-A0A101VCT9-F1
#
_cell.length_a   1.000
_cell.length_b   1.000
_cell.length_c   1.000
_cell.angle_alpha   90.00
_cell.angle_beta   90.00
_cell.angle_gamma   90.00
#
_symmetry.space_group_name_H-M   'P 1'
#
loop_
_entity.id
_entity.type
_entity.pdbx_description
1 polymer ?
#
loop_
_entity_poly.entity_id
_entity_poly.type
_entity_poly.pdbx_seq_one_letter_code
_entity_poly.pdbx_strand_id
1 'polypeptide(L)'
;MNNYETGRRGELAAQKFLENMGYEIITLNYRCKMGEIDIIAQKDNYIVFVEVKTRRNFKYGLPYESVSTQKQKKIRRVATYYLQANRIFNKDCRFDVVSIKKNSDQYVCEIIQDAF
;
A
#
# COMPACT_ATOMS: atom_id res chain seq x y z
N MET A 1 16.03 -4.43 17.38
CA MET A 1 15.61 -4.85 16.03
C MET A 1 15.75 -3.66 15.10
N ASN A 2 16.43 -3.83 13.97
CA ASN A 2 16.63 -2.76 13.01
C ASN A 2 15.29 -2.43 12.32
N ASN A 3 14.96 -1.14 12.17
CA ASN A 3 13.69 -0.72 11.56
C ASN A 3 13.57 -1.24 10.11
N TYR A 4 14.70 -1.41 9.44
CA TYR A 4 14.78 -1.88 8.05
C TYR A 4 14.32 -3.35 7.87
N GLU A 5 14.77 -4.25 8.74
CA GLU A 5 14.33 -5.65 8.70
C GLU A 5 12.86 -5.82 9.08
N THR A 6 12.38 -4.94 9.98
CA THR A 6 10.97 -4.90 10.37
C THR A 6 10.10 -4.43 9.22
N GLY A 7 10.57 -3.44 8.45
CA GLY A 7 9.91 -2.95 7.23
C GLY A 7 9.78 -4.03 6.16
N ARG A 8 10.89 -4.70 5.80
CA ARG A 8 10.87 -5.75 4.76
C ARG A 8 9.97 -6.93 5.12
N ARG A 9 9.98 -7.36 6.39
CA ARG A 9 9.08 -8.43 6.86
C ARG A 9 7.63 -7.96 6.90
N GLY A 10 7.38 -6.68 7.17
CA GLY A 10 6.08 -6.05 7.05
C GLY A 10 5.58 -6.09 5.60
N GLU A 11 6.36 -5.59 4.64
CA GLU A 11 5.99 -5.59 3.22
C GLU A 11 5.63 -6.99 2.71
N LEU A 12 6.41 -8.02 3.09
CA LEU A 12 6.09 -9.41 2.77
C LEU A 12 4.77 -9.90 3.41
N ALA A 13 4.47 -9.47 4.63
CA ALA A 13 3.20 -9.79 5.28
C ALA A 13 2.02 -9.11 4.58
N ALA A 14 2.17 -7.83 4.20
CA ALA A 14 1.16 -7.11 3.42
C ALA A 14 0.92 -7.75 2.05
N GLN A 15 1.97 -8.14 1.33
CA GLN A 15 1.85 -8.83 0.05
C GLN A 15 1.00 -10.10 0.19
N LYS A 16 1.40 -11.01 1.09
CA LYS A 16 0.67 -12.28 1.31
C LYS A 16 -0.77 -12.05 1.76
N PHE A 17 -0.99 -11.05 2.60
CA PHE A 17 -2.31 -10.67 3.05
C PHE A 17 -3.21 -10.22 1.89
N LEU A 18 -2.71 -9.35 1.01
CA LEU A 18 -3.42 -8.91 -0.19
C LEU A 18 -3.70 -10.06 -1.15
N GLU A 19 -2.71 -10.92 -1.41
CA GLU A 19 -2.87 -12.12 -2.24
C GLU A 19 -3.99 -13.03 -1.69
N ASN A 20 -4.02 -13.27 -0.38
CA ASN A 20 -5.08 -14.05 0.28
C ASN A 20 -6.46 -13.38 0.20
N MET A 21 -6.51 -12.05 0.08
CA MET A 21 -7.74 -11.29 -0.20
C MET A 21 -8.10 -11.26 -1.69
N GLY A 22 -7.35 -11.97 -2.53
CA GLY A 22 -7.57 -12.10 -3.97
C GLY A 22 -7.15 -10.87 -4.76
N TYR A 23 -6.17 -10.11 -4.29
CA TYR A 23 -5.47 -9.11 -5.08
C TYR A 23 -4.36 -9.79 -5.89
N GLU A 24 -4.21 -9.40 -7.15
CA GLU A 24 -3.09 -9.81 -7.99
C GLU A 24 -1.97 -8.77 -7.87
N ILE A 25 -0.80 -9.15 -7.38
CA ILE A 25 0.32 -8.23 -7.18
C ILE A 25 1.01 -7.99 -8.54
N ILE A 26 1.02 -6.74 -9.01
CA ILE A 26 1.64 -6.34 -10.29
C ILE A 26 3.07 -5.84 -10.06
N THR A 27 3.28 -5.03 -9.02
CA THR A 27 4.58 -4.40 -8.77
C THR A 27 4.76 -4.16 -7.27
N LEU A 28 5.96 -4.46 -6.77
CA LEU A 28 6.39 -4.14 -5.42
C LEU A 28 7.44 -3.03 -5.45
N ASN A 29 7.42 -2.15 -4.46
CA ASN A 29 8.41 -1.11 -4.25
C ASN A 29 8.65 -0.24 -5.50
N TYR A 30 7.58 0.19 -6.17
CA TYR A 30 7.67 1.02 -7.37
C TYR A 30 8.29 2.37 -7.04
N ARG A 31 9.31 2.78 -7.81
CA ARG A 31 10.05 4.03 -7.61
C ARG A 31 10.16 4.78 -8.93
N CYS A 32 9.94 6.09 -8.88
CA CYS A 32 10.19 7.00 -9.99
C CYS A 32 10.70 8.34 -9.44
N LYS A 33 11.05 9.26 -10.34
CA LYS A 33 11.51 10.62 -9.97
C LYS A 33 10.51 11.43 -9.11
N MET A 34 9.24 11.03 -9.08
CA MET A 34 8.16 11.73 -8.39
C MET A 34 7.88 11.16 -6.99
N GLY A 35 8.37 9.95 -6.69
CA GLY A 35 8.11 9.25 -5.45
C GLY A 35 8.08 7.74 -5.59
N GLU A 36 7.42 7.11 -4.63
CA GLU A 36 7.34 5.65 -4.51
C GLU A 36 5.92 5.22 -4.15
N ILE A 37 5.59 3.97 -4.48
CA ILE A 37 4.38 3.26 -4.05
C ILE A 37 4.82 1.86 -3.62
N ASP A 38 4.39 1.43 -2.44
CA ASP A 38 4.87 0.19 -1.82
C ASP A 38 4.37 -1.04 -2.59
N ILE A 39 3.07 -1.08 -2.94
CA ILE A 39 2.48 -2.18 -3.70
C ILE A 39 1.51 -1.62 -4.75
N ILE A 40 1.59 -2.13 -5.97
CA ILE A 40 0.61 -1.92 -7.03
C ILE A 40 0.01 -3.29 -7.35
N ALA A 41 -1.30 -3.37 -7.28
CA ALA A 41 -2.04 -4.61 -7.46
C ALA A 41 -3.27 -4.40 -8.34
N GLN A 42 -3.85 -5.49 -8.81
CA GLN A 42 -5.15 -5.51 -9.47
C GLN A 42 -6.17 -6.23 -8.60
N LYS A 43 -7.36 -5.65 -8.51
CA LYS A 43 -8.52 -6.26 -7.87
C LYS A 43 -9.76 -5.89 -8.66
N ASP A 44 -10.44 -6.89 -9.21
CA ASP A 44 -11.60 -6.69 -10.09
C ASP A 44 -11.24 -5.73 -11.25
N ASN A 45 -11.97 -4.61 -11.42
CA ASN A 45 -11.68 -3.61 -12.45
C ASN A 45 -10.68 -2.52 -12.01
N TYR A 46 -10.10 -2.62 -10.82
CA TYR A 46 -9.25 -1.58 -10.25
C TYR A 46 -7.76 -1.89 -10.41
N ILE A 47 -6.99 -0.87 -10.76
CA ILE A 47 -5.57 -0.79 -10.38
C ILE A 47 -5.50 -0.14 -9.00
N VAL A 48 -5.03 -0.92 -8.03
CA VAL A 48 -4.96 -0.53 -6.63
C VAL A 48 -3.52 -0.14 -6.29
N PHE A 49 -3.36 1.10 -5.80
CA PHE A 49 -2.10 1.61 -5.28
C PHE A 49 -2.15 1.55 -3.76
N VAL A 50 -1.28 0.74 -3.16
CA VAL A 50 -1.32 0.45 -1.73
C VAL A 50 -0.10 1.04 -1.03
N GLU A 51 -0.36 1.77 0.05
CA GLU A 51 0.65 2.20 1.02
C GLU A 51 0.66 1.25 2.22
N VAL A 52 1.85 0.82 2.64
CA VAL A 52 2.05 -0.11 3.75
C VAL A 52 2.56 0.65 4.98
N LYS A 53 1.85 0.53 6.10
CA LYS A 53 2.18 1.20 7.37
C LYS A 53 2.43 0.20 8.47
N THR A 54 3.65 0.16 9.00
CA THR A 54 3.93 -0.57 10.24
C THR A 54 3.54 0.29 11.46
N ARG A 55 2.71 -0.26 12.35
CA ARG A 55 2.25 0.39 13.58
C ARG A 55 2.73 -0.37 14.81
N ARG A 56 3.02 0.37 15.89
CA ARG A 56 3.30 -0.21 17.23
C ARG A 56 2.00 -0.62 17.96
N ASN A 57 0.89 0.06 17.68
CA ASN A 57 -0.44 -0.24 18.22
C ASN A 57 -1.53 0.22 17.23
N PHE A 58 -2.74 -0.34 17.34
CA PHE A 58 -3.91 0.07 16.55
C PHE A 58 -4.74 1.17 17.24
N LYS A 59 -4.31 1.66 18.42
CA LYS A 59 -5.09 2.57 19.29
C LYS A 59 -5.06 4.05 18.90
N TYR A 60 -4.23 4.48 17.95
CA TYR A 60 -4.13 5.89 17.55
C TYR A 60 -4.55 6.08 16.09
N GLY A 61 -5.67 6.80 15.92
CA GLY A 61 -6.21 7.29 14.64
C GLY A 61 -6.76 6.23 13.69
N LEU A 62 -7.85 6.55 13.00
CA LEU A 62 -8.39 5.71 11.92
C LEU A 62 -7.31 5.55 10.83
N PRO A 63 -7.20 4.38 10.16
CA PRO A 63 -6.06 4.16 9.28
C PRO A 63 -5.88 5.16 8.11
N TYR A 64 -6.94 5.83 7.67
CA TYR A 64 -6.84 6.94 6.71
C TYR A 64 -6.18 8.21 7.31
N GLU A 65 -6.32 8.46 8.61
CA GLU A 65 -5.68 9.60 9.30
C GLU A 65 -4.14 9.49 9.32
N SER A 66 -3.61 8.31 8.98
CA SER A 66 -2.16 8.07 8.95
C SER A 66 -1.46 8.43 7.63
N VAL A 67 -2.21 8.75 6.57
CA VAL A 67 -1.63 9.25 5.32
C VAL A 67 -1.91 10.73 5.21
N SER A 68 -0.91 11.56 5.52
CA SER A 68 -1.04 13.02 5.42
C SER A 68 -1.48 13.44 4.02
N THR A 69 -2.23 14.54 3.90
CA THR A 69 -2.67 15.08 2.60
C THR A 69 -1.50 15.32 1.63
N GLN A 70 -0.32 15.67 2.15
CA GLN A 70 0.90 15.80 1.33
C GLN A 70 1.34 14.45 0.75
N LYS A 71 1.29 13.38 1.57
CA LYS A 71 1.61 12.02 1.11
C LYS A 71 0.56 11.50 0.12
N GLN A 72 -0.73 11.74 0.36
CA GLN A 72 -1.80 11.41 -0.59
C GLN A 72 -1.58 12.06 -1.97
N LYS A 73 -1.30 13.37 -1.99
CA LYS A 73 -0.97 14.10 -3.23
C LYS A 73 0.23 13.51 -3.96
N LYS A 74 1.28 13.11 -3.22
CA LYS A 74 2.47 12.47 -3.80
C LYS A 74 2.13 11.10 -4.39
N ILE A 75 1.39 10.26 -3.67
CA ILE A 75 0.99 8.92 -4.15
C ILE A 75 0.13 9.04 -5.41
N ARG A 76 -0.87 9.91 -5.43
CA ARG A 76 -1.70 10.16 -6.62
C ARG A 76 -0.84 10.57 -7.82
N ARG A 77 0.14 11.45 -7.62
CA ARG A 77 1.06 11.88 -8.68
C ARG A 77 1.92 10.73 -9.23
N VAL A 78 2.41 9.85 -8.36
CA VAL A 78 3.18 8.66 -8.76
C VAL A 78 2.27 7.66 -9.49
N ALA A 79 1.05 7.46 -9.02
CA ALA A 79 0.05 6.59 -9.64
C ALA A 79 -0.32 7.08 -11.05
N THR A 80 -0.57 8.38 -11.23
CA THR A 80 -0.81 8.95 -12.56
C THR A 80 0.36 8.68 -13.50
N TYR A 81 1.60 8.87 -13.04
CA TYR A 81 2.79 8.58 -13.84
C TYR A 81 2.89 7.10 -14.21
N TYR A 82 2.62 6.19 -13.26
CA TYR A 82 2.61 4.76 -13.51
C TYR A 82 1.58 4.36 -14.57
N LEU A 83 0.33 4.84 -14.44
CA LEU A 83 -0.75 4.55 -15.40
C LEU A 83 -0.40 5.05 -16.80
N GLN A 84 0.12 6.27 -16.92
CA GLN A 84 0.55 6.84 -18.20
C GLN A 84 1.70 6.06 -18.83
N ALA A 85 2.73 5.72 -18.03
CA ALA A 85 3.89 4.97 -18.52
C ALA A 85 3.51 3.57 -19.02
N ASN A 86 2.53 2.92 -18.38
CA ASN A 86 2.05 1.58 -18.74
C ASN A 86 0.83 1.59 -19.68
N ARG A 87 0.39 2.78 -20.13
CA ARG A 87 -0.78 2.96 -21.02
C ARG A 87 -2.08 2.32 -20.49
N ILE A 88 -2.29 2.38 -19.18
CA ILE A 88 -3.49 1.86 -18.53
C ILE A 88 -4.53 2.98 -18.44
N PHE A 89 -5.57 2.91 -19.28
CA PHE A 89 -6.59 3.97 -19.40
C PHE A 89 -8.02 3.45 -19.23
N ASN A 90 -8.22 2.14 -19.21
CA ASN A 90 -9.53 1.47 -19.20
C ASN A 90 -9.86 0.81 -17.85
N LYS A 91 -9.14 1.17 -16.79
CA LYS A 91 -9.34 0.63 -15.44
C LYS A 91 -9.49 1.78 -14.46
N ASP A 92 -10.35 1.59 -13.48
CA ASP A 92 -10.48 2.51 -12.37
C ASP A 92 -9.24 2.42 -11.47
N CYS A 93 -8.94 3.48 -10.73
CA CYS A 93 -7.86 3.46 -9.76
C CYS A 93 -8.41 3.59 -8.34
N ARG A 94 -7.76 2.89 -7.41
CA ARG A 94 -8.09 2.94 -5.99
C ARG A 94 -6.82 3.09 -5.16
N PHE A 95 -6.92 3.78 -4.03
CA PHE A 95 -5.82 3.94 -3.09
C PHE A 95 -6.16 3.24 -1.78
N ASP A 96 -5.46 2.16 -1.49
CA ASP A 96 -5.68 1.38 -0.26
C ASP A 96 -4.53 1.63 0.72
N VAL A 97 -4.77 1.40 2.01
CA VAL A 97 -3.74 1.42 3.04
C VAL A 97 -3.75 0.09 3.78
N VAL A 98 -2.62 -0.60 3.80
CA VAL A 98 -2.43 -1.79 4.63
C VAL A 98 -1.67 -1.39 5.89
N SER A 99 -2.32 -1.55 7.05
CA SER A 99 -1.68 -1.40 8.34
C SER A 99 -1.20 -2.74 8.87
N ILE A 100 0.03 -2.77 9.35
CA ILE A 100 0.68 -3.96 9.88
C ILE A 100 1.03 -3.71 11.34
N LYS A 101 0.60 -4.61 12.22
CA LYS A 101 1.06 -4.66 13.60
C LYS A 101 1.81 -5.95 13.84
N LYS A 102 3.02 -5.83 14.38
CA LYS A 102 3.76 -6.98 14.91
C LYS A 102 3.19 -7.33 16.28
N ASN A 103 2.70 -8.55 16.45
CA ASN A 103 2.25 -9.12 17.71
C ASN A 103 3.13 -10.33 18.05
N SER A 104 4.11 -10.14 18.93
CA SER A 104 5.16 -11.13 19.22
C SER A 104 5.82 -11.65 17.94
N ASP A 105 5.52 -12.90 17.53
CA ASP A 105 6.06 -13.56 16.33
C ASP A 105 5.13 -13.51 15.10
N GLN A 106 3.96 -12.90 15.22
CA GLN A 106 2.97 -12.81 14.16
C GLN A 106 2.81 -11.37 13.65
N TYR A 107 2.43 -11.24 12.39
CA TYR A 107 2.02 -9.96 11.79
C TYR A 107 0.52 -9.98 11.56
N VAL A 108 -0.18 -9.02 12.17
CA VAL A 108 -1.61 -8.78 11.94
C VAL A 108 -1.72 -7.66 10.93
N CYS A 109 -2.41 -7.94 9.83
CA CYS A 109 -2.64 -6.98 8.75
C CYS A 109 -4.12 -6.57 8.72
N GLU A 110 -4.36 -5.30 8.48
CA GLU A 110 -5.69 -4.72 8.23
C GLU A 110 -5.60 -3.87 6.98
N ILE A 111 -6.66 -3.85 6.18
CA ILE A 111 -6.77 -3.00 4.99
C ILE A 111 -7.89 -1.99 5.16
N ILE A 112 -7.61 -0.76 4.75
CA ILE A 112 -8.63 0.20 4.38
C ILE A 112 -8.63 0.32 2.86
N GLN A 113 -9.73 -0.08 2.25
CA GLN A 113 -10.01 0.20 0.85
C GLN A 113 -10.52 1.63 0.70
N ASP A 114 -10.24 2.27 -0.45
CA ASP A 114 -10.67 3.64 -0.73
C ASP A 114 -10.23 4.64 0.37
N ALA A 115 -8.98 4.49 0.82
CA ALA A 115 -8.46 5.24 1.95
C ALA A 115 -8.35 6.75 1.68
N PHE A 116 -8.15 7.16 0.42
CA PHE A 116 -8.13 8.56 0.01
C PHE A 116 -8.26 8.76 -1.51
#